data_AF-A0A2V6AE40-F1
#
_entry.id   AF-A0A2V6AE40-F1
#
_cell.length_a   1.000
_cell.length_b   1.000
_cell.length_c   1.000
_cell.angle_alpha   90.00
_cell.angle_beta   90.00
_cell.angle_gamma   90.00
#
_symmetry.space_group_name_H-M   'P 1'
#
loop_
_entity.id
_entity.type
_entity.pdbx_description
1 polymer ?
#
loop_
_entity_poly.entity_id
_entity_poly.type
_entity_poly.pdbx_seq_one_letter_code
_entity_poly.pdbx_strand_id
1 'polypeptide(L)'
;VSYNQACEGRLPVKLPCEVYCHTLTDDSILAPELREKGYHTMTLFGLDAPWNLFARDNHAMRKLAEKKFIEGINQWLEEPLENCLAVARDGSLCIESKSPVDIEDALGMYHGNIFQDAPTFPFAETKKQAGRWGVETEYENVFLCGSSALRGGAVSGIPGHNAAMKVLETIKKTPNPPSP
;
A
#
# COMPACT_ATOMS: atom_id res chain seq x y z
N VAL A 1 -14.84 9.67 -14.06
CA VAL A 1 -15.88 10.34 -13.23
C VAL A 1 -15.47 10.35 -11.77
N SER A 2 -15.12 9.21 -11.18
CA SER A 2 -14.60 9.11 -9.80
C SER A 2 -13.35 9.97 -9.59
N TYR A 3 -12.34 9.84 -10.44
CA TYR A 3 -11.12 10.66 -10.40
C TYR A 3 -11.42 12.17 -10.35
N ASN A 4 -12.25 12.69 -11.27
CA ASN A 4 -12.60 14.12 -11.28
C ASN A 4 -13.30 14.55 -9.98
N GLN A 5 -14.21 13.73 -9.44
CA GLN A 5 -14.86 14.02 -8.16
C GLN A 5 -13.85 14.11 -7.01
N ALA A 6 -12.90 13.18 -6.97
CA ALA A 6 -11.82 13.17 -5.99
C ALA A 6 -10.90 14.40 -6.12
N CYS A 7 -10.54 14.79 -7.35
CA CYS A 7 -9.78 16.01 -7.62
C CYS A 7 -10.50 17.29 -7.17
N GLU A 8 -11.84 17.29 -7.23
CA GLU A 8 -12.69 18.37 -6.71
C GLU A 8 -12.91 18.29 -5.19
N GLY A 9 -12.19 17.42 -4.48
CA GLY A 9 -12.28 17.30 -3.02
C GLY A 9 -13.56 16.62 -2.53
N ARG A 10 -14.21 15.80 -3.38
CA ARG A 10 -15.41 15.06 -3.02
C ARG A 10 -15.17 13.56 -3.08
N LEU A 11 -15.65 12.84 -2.06
CA LEU A 11 -15.67 11.39 -2.10
C LEU A 11 -16.54 10.91 -3.27
N PRO A 12 -16.02 10.05 -4.17
CA PRO A 12 -16.77 9.59 -5.33
C PRO A 12 -18.12 8.95 -4.99
N VAL A 13 -19.08 9.11 -5.90
CA VAL A 13 -20.40 8.45 -5.76
C VAL A 13 -20.27 6.95 -6.01
N LYS A 14 -19.53 6.58 -7.06
CA LYS A 14 -19.10 5.21 -7.34
C LYS A 14 -17.62 5.13 -7.02
N LEU A 15 -17.28 4.37 -5.99
CA LEU A 15 -15.90 4.18 -5.58
C LEU A 15 -15.34 2.96 -6.31
N PRO A 16 -14.37 3.13 -7.22
CA PRO A 16 -13.67 2.00 -7.77
C PRO A 16 -12.89 1.30 -6.65
N CYS A 17 -12.84 -0.02 -6.70
CA CYS A 17 -12.08 -0.82 -5.75
C CYS A 17 -11.55 -2.09 -6.39
N GLU A 18 -10.57 -2.66 -5.72
CA GLU A 18 -10.05 -3.99 -5.98
C GLU A 18 -10.26 -4.85 -4.74
N VAL A 19 -10.61 -6.12 -4.93
CA VAL A 19 -10.95 -7.04 -3.83
C VAL A 19 -10.12 -8.31 -3.95
N TYR A 20 -9.54 -8.72 -2.83
CA TYR A 20 -8.72 -9.93 -2.72
C TYR A 20 -9.25 -10.82 -1.59
N CYS A 21 -9.20 -12.14 -1.80
CA CYS A 21 -9.51 -13.12 -0.76
C CYS A 21 -8.39 -14.18 -0.72
N HIS A 22 -7.34 -13.90 0.04
CA HIS A 22 -6.14 -14.75 0.08
C HIS A 22 -6.42 -16.14 0.65
N THR A 23 -7.38 -16.24 1.58
CA THR A 23 -7.80 -17.50 2.22
C THR A 23 -8.47 -18.49 1.29
N LEU A 24 -8.80 -18.11 0.04
CA LEU A 24 -9.23 -19.06 -0.99
C LEU A 24 -8.06 -19.90 -1.52
N THR A 25 -6.83 -19.37 -1.45
CA THR A 25 -5.62 -20.05 -1.92
C THR A 25 -4.79 -20.61 -0.77
N ASP A 26 -4.67 -19.84 0.32
CA ASP A 26 -3.93 -20.24 1.51
C ASP A 26 -4.77 -19.95 2.76
N ASP A 27 -5.44 -20.99 3.27
CA ASP A 27 -6.28 -20.90 4.45
C ASP A 27 -5.47 -20.85 5.76
N SER A 28 -4.15 -21.09 5.72
CA SER A 28 -3.28 -21.03 6.91
C SER A 28 -3.12 -19.62 7.51
N ILE A 29 -3.56 -18.59 6.77
CA ILE A 29 -3.69 -17.20 7.25
C ILE A 29 -4.65 -17.11 8.45
N LEU A 30 -5.66 -17.99 8.51
CA LEU A 30 -6.63 -18.03 9.59
C LEU A 30 -6.22 -19.04 10.68
N ALA A 31 -6.61 -18.73 11.91
CA ALA A 31 -6.51 -19.68 13.02
C ALA A 31 -7.31 -20.97 12.70
N PRO A 32 -6.85 -22.15 13.16
CA PRO A 32 -7.52 -23.43 12.88
C PRO A 32 -9.03 -23.42 13.15
N GLU A 33 -9.48 -22.81 14.25
CA GLU A 33 -10.91 -22.82 14.61
C GLU A 33 -11.77 -21.99 13.65
N LEU A 34 -11.20 -20.98 12.99
CA LEU A 34 -11.89 -20.17 11.98
C LEU A 34 -11.94 -20.90 10.64
N ARG A 35 -10.86 -21.60 10.28
CA ARG A 35 -10.80 -22.42 9.06
C ARG A 35 -11.82 -23.55 9.09
N GLU A 36 -11.92 -24.28 10.21
CA GLU A 36 -12.89 -25.36 10.39
C GLU A 36 -14.35 -24.90 10.26
N LYS A 37 -14.61 -23.62 10.58
CA LYS A 37 -15.92 -22.98 10.44
C LYS A 37 -16.17 -22.38 9.04
N GLY A 38 -15.21 -22.48 8.12
CA GLY A 38 -15.33 -21.97 6.76
C GLY A 38 -15.20 -20.45 6.64
N TYR A 39 -14.56 -19.77 7.60
CA TYR A 39 -14.33 -18.33 7.48
C TYR A 39 -13.25 -18.02 6.43
N HIS A 40 -13.34 -16.80 5.88
CA HIS A 40 -12.39 -16.24 4.95
C HIS A 40 -12.06 -14.80 5.32
N THR A 41 -10.91 -14.30 4.87
CA THR A 41 -10.54 -12.89 4.96
C THR A 41 -10.67 -12.24 3.60
N MET A 42 -11.33 -11.08 3.54
CA MET A 42 -11.46 -10.29 2.33
C MET A 42 -10.86 -8.91 2.55
N THR A 43 -9.94 -8.50 1.67
CA THR A 43 -9.33 -7.17 1.67
C THR A 43 -9.86 -6.39 0.48
N LEU A 44 -10.37 -5.18 0.73
CA LEU A 44 -10.79 -4.25 -0.31
C LEU A 44 -9.85 -3.03 -0.33
N PHE A 45 -9.27 -2.76 -1.50
CA PHE A 45 -8.50 -1.56 -1.77
C PHE A 45 -9.35 -0.54 -2.51
N GLY A 46 -9.62 0.59 -1.84
CA GLY A 46 -10.33 1.72 -2.44
C GLY A 46 -9.44 2.56 -3.34
N LEU A 47 -9.94 2.91 -4.52
CA LEU A 47 -9.29 3.81 -5.47
C LEU A 47 -10.00 5.16 -5.49
N ASP A 48 -9.32 6.21 -5.97
CA ASP A 48 -9.84 7.59 -6.02
C ASP A 48 -10.30 8.16 -4.66
N ALA A 49 -9.64 7.76 -3.57
CA ALA A 49 -9.89 8.26 -2.21
C ALA A 49 -8.62 8.92 -1.62
N PRO A 50 -8.16 10.07 -2.16
CA PRO A 50 -6.91 10.69 -1.76
C PRO A 50 -6.94 11.24 -0.32
N TRP A 51 -5.76 11.33 0.28
CA TRP A 51 -5.53 11.76 1.67
C TRP A 51 -6.25 13.05 2.07
N ASN A 52 -6.29 14.04 1.18
CA ASN A 52 -6.90 15.34 1.43
C ASN A 52 -8.41 15.27 1.73
N LEU A 53 -9.12 14.22 1.29
CA LEU A 53 -10.53 13.99 1.63
C LEU A 53 -10.70 13.67 3.13
N PHE A 54 -9.70 13.03 3.73
CA PHE A 54 -9.73 12.53 5.10
C PHE A 54 -9.07 13.51 6.09
N ALA A 55 -8.15 14.35 5.63
CA ALA A 55 -7.32 15.22 6.48
C ALA A 55 -8.10 16.12 7.46
N ARG A 56 -9.30 16.59 7.07
CA ARG A 56 -10.10 17.50 7.91
C ARG A 56 -10.84 16.78 9.04
N ASP A 57 -11.44 15.64 8.74
CA ASP A 57 -12.20 14.81 9.68
C ASP A 57 -12.08 13.34 9.26
N ASN A 58 -10.95 12.74 9.65
CA ASN A 58 -10.58 11.40 9.22
C ASN A 58 -11.62 10.37 9.71
N HIS A 59 -12.05 10.48 10.96
CA HIS A 59 -12.99 9.53 11.56
C HIS A 59 -14.35 9.53 10.85
N ALA A 60 -14.95 10.71 10.61
CA ALA A 60 -16.24 10.77 9.93
C ALA A 60 -16.12 10.38 8.44
N MET A 61 -15.08 10.85 7.75
CA MET A 61 -14.90 10.52 6.33
C MET A 61 -14.60 9.04 6.11
N ARG A 62 -13.81 8.40 6.98
CA ARG A 62 -13.54 6.96 6.94
C ARG A 62 -14.82 6.14 7.09
N LYS A 63 -15.67 6.47 8.06
CA LYS A 63 -16.97 5.79 8.23
C LYS A 63 -17.90 5.99 7.03
N LEU A 64 -17.91 7.19 6.44
CA LEU A 64 -18.68 7.46 5.22
C LEU A 64 -18.18 6.66 4.02
N ALA A 65 -16.86 6.58 3.84
CA ALA A 65 -16.23 5.80 2.78
C ALA A 65 -16.50 4.30 2.94
N GLU A 66 -16.31 3.75 4.15
CA GLU A 66 -16.63 2.36 4.49
C GLU A 66 -18.07 2.01 4.12
N LYS A 67 -19.03 2.81 4.58
CA LYS A 67 -20.45 2.64 4.25
C LYS A 67 -20.68 2.62 2.73
N LYS A 68 -20.07 3.54 1.98
CA LYS A 68 -20.22 3.61 0.52
C LYS A 68 -19.58 2.42 -0.21
N PHE A 69 -18.47 1.89 0.28
CA PHE A 69 -17.88 0.67 -0.28
C PHE A 69 -18.78 -0.54 -0.02
N ILE A 70 -19.31 -0.69 1.19
CA ILE A 70 -20.25 -1.77 1.52
C ILE A 70 -21.52 -1.67 0.66
N GLU A 71 -22.12 -0.49 0.56
CA GLU A 71 -23.27 -0.23 -0.32
C GLU A 71 -22.95 -0.55 -1.79
N GLY A 72 -21.73 -0.25 -2.24
CA GLY A 72 -21.26 -0.53 -3.59
C GLY A 72 -21.11 -2.03 -3.87
N ILE A 73 -20.58 -2.80 -2.91
CA ILE A 73 -20.47 -4.26 -3.01
C ILE A 73 -21.85 -4.90 -2.98
N ASN A 74 -22.72 -4.48 -2.05
CA ASN A 74 -24.07 -5.03 -1.87
C ASN A 74 -24.95 -4.92 -3.13
N GLN A 75 -24.65 -4.01 -4.05
CA GLN A 75 -25.33 -3.94 -5.36
C GLN A 75 -25.13 -5.18 -6.24
N TRP A 76 -24.11 -5.99 -5.94
CA TRP A 76 -23.72 -7.17 -6.73
C TRP A 76 -23.93 -8.49 -5.97
N LEU A 77 -24.36 -8.44 -4.71
CA LEU A 77 -24.57 -9.61 -3.87
C LEU A 77 -26.07 -9.96 -3.79
N GLU A 78 -26.37 -11.24 -3.60
CA GLU A 78 -27.73 -11.74 -3.39
C GLU A 78 -28.27 -11.37 -1.99
N GLU A 79 -27.38 -11.28 -1.00
CA GLU A 79 -27.68 -10.84 0.36
C GLU A 79 -26.72 -9.73 0.81
N PRO A 80 -27.10 -8.91 1.81
CA PRO A 80 -26.19 -7.91 2.38
C PRO A 80 -24.92 -8.55 2.93
N LEU A 81 -23.76 -8.01 2.57
CA LEU A 81 -22.44 -8.45 3.03
C LEU A 81 -22.37 -8.53 4.56
N GLU A 82 -23.03 -7.59 5.25
CA GLU A 82 -23.09 -7.50 6.70
C GLU A 82 -23.63 -8.77 7.36
N ASN A 83 -24.51 -9.52 6.68
CA ASN A 83 -25.06 -10.78 7.19
C ASN A 83 -24.03 -11.93 7.13
N CYS A 84 -23.00 -11.80 6.29
CA CYS A 84 -21.96 -12.80 6.10
C CYS A 84 -20.73 -12.56 7.00
N LEU A 85 -20.65 -11.40 7.66
CA LEU A 85 -19.48 -11.03 8.45
C LEU A 85 -19.51 -11.68 9.84
N ALA A 86 -18.32 -12.08 10.31
CA ALA A 86 -18.14 -12.51 11.69
C ALA A 86 -18.46 -11.37 12.68
N VAL A 87 -18.86 -11.73 13.89
CA VAL A 87 -19.06 -10.78 14.99
C VAL A 87 -17.84 -10.82 15.91
N ALA A 88 -17.26 -9.65 16.16
CA ALA A 88 -16.12 -9.46 17.04
C ALA A 88 -16.51 -9.62 18.52
N ARG A 89 -15.49 -9.68 19.39
CA ARG A 89 -15.69 -9.87 20.85
C ARG A 89 -16.50 -8.75 21.51
N ASP A 90 -16.47 -7.55 20.95
CA ASP A 90 -17.21 -6.38 21.43
C ASP A 90 -18.63 -6.27 20.83
N GLY A 91 -19.04 -7.25 20.01
CA GLY A 91 -20.34 -7.29 19.35
C GLY A 91 -20.40 -6.52 18.03
N SER A 92 -19.31 -5.87 17.60
CA SER A 92 -19.24 -5.22 16.28
C SER A 92 -19.04 -6.24 15.16
N LEU A 93 -19.38 -5.87 13.92
CA LEU A 93 -19.02 -6.68 12.75
C LEU A 93 -17.50 -6.64 12.54
N CYS A 94 -16.90 -7.76 12.14
CA CYS A 94 -15.48 -7.86 11.82
C CYS A 94 -15.15 -7.11 10.52
N ILE A 95 -15.10 -5.78 10.61
CA ILE A 95 -14.68 -4.84 9.56
C ILE A 95 -13.61 -3.94 10.16
N GLU A 96 -12.47 -3.84 9.47
CA GLU A 96 -11.48 -2.82 9.77
C GLU A 96 -11.29 -1.95 8.52
N SER A 97 -11.48 -0.64 8.67
CA SER A 97 -11.14 0.35 7.66
C SER A 97 -9.93 1.17 8.06
N LYS A 98 -9.06 1.46 7.08
CA LYS A 98 -7.93 2.38 7.19
C LYS A 98 -7.99 3.38 6.04
N SER A 99 -7.88 4.66 6.37
CA SER A 99 -7.74 5.74 5.40
C SER A 99 -6.25 6.02 5.09
N PRO A 100 -5.95 6.83 4.08
CA PRO A 100 -4.58 7.28 3.85
C PRO A 100 -3.97 8.03 5.05
N VAL A 101 -4.77 8.72 5.85
CA VAL A 101 -4.31 9.39 7.09
C VAL A 101 -3.90 8.33 8.12
N ASP A 102 -4.70 7.27 8.28
CA ASP A 102 -4.35 6.19 9.21
C ASP A 102 -3.08 5.44 8.79
N ILE A 103 -2.88 5.26 7.47
CA ILE A 103 -1.68 4.63 6.91
C ILE A 103 -0.45 5.52 7.18
N GLU A 104 -0.59 6.83 7.00
CA GLU A 104 0.47 7.78 7.33
C GLU A 104 0.82 7.74 8.82
N ASP A 105 -0.18 7.82 9.71
CA ASP A 105 0.02 7.82 11.16
C ASP A 105 0.62 6.50 11.67
N ALA A 106 0.17 5.36 11.14
CA ALA A 106 0.59 4.04 11.61
C ALA A 106 1.94 3.59 11.02
N LEU A 107 2.23 3.94 9.77
CA LEU A 107 3.37 3.39 9.02
C LEU A 107 4.40 4.46 8.59
N GLY A 108 4.15 5.74 8.84
CA GLY A 108 5.01 6.84 8.38
C GLY A 108 5.02 7.00 6.86
N MET A 109 4.02 6.46 6.16
CA MET A 109 3.92 6.58 4.70
C MET A 109 3.24 7.91 4.35
N TYR A 110 4.03 8.85 3.85
CA TYR A 110 3.55 10.20 3.53
C TYR A 110 2.28 10.16 2.65
N HIS A 111 1.25 10.86 3.11
CA HIS A 111 -0.10 10.89 2.54
C HIS A 111 -0.73 9.50 2.28
N GLY A 112 -0.30 8.48 3.02
CA GLY A 112 -0.73 7.10 2.82
C GLY A 112 -0.31 6.50 1.46
N ASN A 113 0.70 7.06 0.80
CA ASN A 113 1.16 6.55 -0.50
C ASN A 113 1.90 5.22 -0.33
N ILE A 114 1.21 4.12 -0.62
CA ILE A 114 1.76 2.75 -0.52
C ILE A 114 2.90 2.47 -1.52
N PHE A 115 3.05 3.29 -2.57
CA PHE A 115 4.19 3.21 -3.49
C PHE A 115 5.39 4.03 -3.00
N GLN A 116 5.21 4.85 -1.95
CA GLN A 116 6.19 5.73 -1.32
C GLN A 116 6.75 6.85 -2.22
N ASP A 117 6.60 6.74 -3.54
CA ASP A 117 6.81 7.79 -4.53
C ASP A 117 6.02 7.45 -5.81
N ALA A 118 6.05 8.32 -6.83
CA ALA A 118 5.54 8.03 -8.15
C ALA A 118 6.35 6.90 -8.81
N PRO A 119 5.70 5.86 -9.36
CA PRO A 119 6.40 4.82 -10.12
C PRO A 119 7.16 5.43 -11.31
N THR A 120 8.39 4.97 -11.51
CA THR A 120 9.26 5.43 -12.61
C THR A 120 9.47 4.34 -13.64
N PHE A 121 9.73 4.72 -14.89
CA PHE A 121 10.06 3.77 -15.94
C PHE A 121 11.37 3.00 -15.67
N PRO A 122 11.52 1.75 -16.19
CA PRO A 122 12.69 0.92 -15.94
C PRO A 122 13.97 1.40 -16.65
N PHE A 123 13.84 2.25 -17.66
CA PHE A 123 14.96 2.77 -18.45
C PHE A 123 15.46 4.11 -17.93
N ALA A 124 16.71 4.46 -18.26
CA ALA A 124 17.25 5.78 -17.97
C ALA A 124 16.58 6.82 -18.87
N GLU A 125 15.98 7.85 -18.28
CA GLU A 125 15.33 8.94 -19.00
C GLU A 125 16.32 10.05 -19.37
N THR A 126 17.48 10.08 -18.68
CA THR A 126 18.55 11.04 -18.92
C THR A 126 19.91 10.36 -19.06
N LYS A 127 20.84 10.97 -19.78
CA LYS A 127 22.23 10.48 -19.89
C LYS A 127 22.93 10.38 -18.52
N LYS A 128 22.56 11.23 -17.55
CA LYS A 128 23.13 11.21 -16.19
C LYS A 128 22.67 9.99 -15.38
N GLN A 129 21.50 9.43 -15.67
CA GLN A 129 20.99 8.22 -15.03
C GLN A 129 21.58 6.94 -15.64
N ALA A 130 22.09 7.00 -16.86
CA ALA A 130 22.69 5.84 -17.52
C ALA A 130 23.88 5.30 -16.71
N GLY A 131 23.90 3.98 -16.47
CA GLY A 131 24.94 3.32 -15.68
C GLY A 131 24.79 3.46 -14.15
N ARG A 132 23.70 4.05 -13.65
CA ARG A 132 23.42 4.16 -12.21
C ARG A 132 22.38 3.13 -11.74
N TRP A 133 22.54 2.72 -10.48
CA TRP A 133 21.64 1.77 -9.81
C TRP A 133 20.29 2.39 -9.43
N GLY A 134 20.21 3.72 -9.34
CA GLY A 134 18.95 4.44 -9.05
C GLY A 134 18.58 4.48 -7.57
N VAL A 135 19.55 4.14 -6.73
CA VAL A 135 19.46 4.07 -5.26
C VAL A 135 20.38 5.09 -4.60
N GLU A 136 21.22 5.77 -5.40
CA GLU A 136 22.18 6.74 -4.90
C GLU A 136 21.50 8.02 -4.41
N THR A 137 21.97 8.53 -3.28
CA THR A 137 21.56 9.84 -2.75
C THR A 137 22.65 10.89 -3.00
N GLU A 138 22.47 12.09 -2.45
CA GLU A 138 23.52 13.12 -2.43
C GLU A 138 24.67 12.79 -1.45
N TYR A 139 24.45 11.87 -0.51
CA TYR A 139 25.45 11.42 0.45
C TYR A 139 26.16 10.16 -0.05
N GLU A 140 27.50 10.15 0.02
CA GLU A 140 28.35 9.13 -0.61
C GLU A 140 28.08 7.69 -0.15
N ASN A 141 27.66 7.53 1.11
CA ASN A 141 27.49 6.26 1.79
C ASN A 141 26.04 5.99 2.24
N VAL A 142 25.06 6.76 1.74
CA VAL A 142 23.63 6.56 2.02
C VAL A 142 22.91 6.19 0.73
N PHE A 143 22.16 5.09 0.76
CA PHE A 143 21.45 4.53 -0.39
C PHE A 143 19.99 4.25 -0.06
N LEU A 144 19.10 4.46 -1.02
CA LEU A 144 17.68 4.11 -0.93
C LEU A 144 17.50 2.61 -1.22
N CYS A 145 16.86 1.91 -0.29
CA CYS A 145 16.61 0.46 -0.37
C CYS A 145 15.09 0.13 -0.42
N GLY A 146 14.23 1.14 -0.31
CA GLY A 146 12.77 0.98 -0.26
C GLY A 146 12.09 1.32 -1.59
N SER A 147 10.76 1.23 -1.59
CA SER A 147 9.93 1.41 -2.79
C SER A 147 10.01 2.82 -3.38
N SER A 148 10.48 3.82 -2.64
CA SER A 148 10.74 5.17 -3.13
C SER A 148 11.99 5.32 -4.00
N ALA A 149 12.84 4.29 -4.12
CA ALA A 149 13.98 4.35 -5.03
C ALA A 149 13.52 4.33 -6.50
N LEU A 150 14.39 4.79 -7.43
CA LEU A 150 14.09 4.68 -8.86
C LEU A 150 13.92 3.21 -9.25
N ARG A 151 12.85 2.94 -10.00
CA ARG A 151 12.41 1.59 -10.41
C ARG A 151 11.96 0.73 -9.22
N GLY A 152 11.65 1.38 -8.11
CA GLY A 152 10.93 0.82 -6.99
C GLY A 152 9.43 0.73 -7.26
N GLY A 153 8.66 0.82 -6.20
CA GLY A 153 7.22 0.56 -6.19
C GLY A 153 6.87 -0.87 -5.77
N ALA A 154 5.79 -0.97 -4.99
CA ALA A 154 5.24 -2.22 -4.45
C ALA A 154 6.32 -3.12 -3.81
N VAL A 155 6.17 -4.44 -3.96
CA VAL A 155 7.02 -5.48 -3.36
C VAL A 155 7.91 -6.13 -4.43
N SER A 156 8.69 -5.33 -5.15
CA SER A 156 9.50 -5.82 -6.28
C SER A 156 10.86 -6.42 -5.86
N GLY A 157 11.40 -6.04 -4.70
CA GLY A 157 12.76 -6.41 -4.26
C GLY A 157 13.90 -5.74 -5.04
N ILE A 158 13.59 -5.00 -6.11
CA ILE A 158 14.58 -4.35 -6.99
C ILE A 158 15.41 -3.29 -6.23
N PRO A 159 14.81 -2.37 -5.45
CA PRO A 159 15.58 -1.36 -4.71
C PRO A 159 16.59 -1.98 -3.74
N GLY A 160 16.19 -3.04 -3.02
CA GLY A 160 17.07 -3.73 -2.08
C GLY A 160 18.25 -4.41 -2.77
N HIS A 161 17.99 -5.09 -3.88
CA HIS A 161 19.05 -5.64 -4.72
C HIS A 161 20.04 -4.56 -5.19
N ASN A 162 19.51 -3.47 -5.76
CA ASN A 162 20.32 -2.38 -6.32
C ASN A 162 21.17 -1.67 -5.25
N ALA A 163 20.59 -1.44 -4.06
CA ALA A 163 21.31 -0.87 -2.93
C ALA A 163 22.48 -1.76 -2.50
N ALA A 164 22.25 -3.07 -2.39
CA ALA A 164 23.31 -4.03 -2.07
C ALA A 164 24.42 -4.04 -3.11
N MET A 165 24.08 -4.05 -4.41
CA MET A 165 25.06 -3.99 -5.49
C MET A 165 25.88 -2.70 -5.46
N LYS A 166 25.23 -1.56 -5.17
CA LYS A 166 25.91 -0.28 -5.04
C LYS A 166 26.90 -0.26 -3.87
N VAL A 167 26.52 -0.81 -2.73
CA VAL A 167 27.41 -0.95 -1.56
C VAL A 167 28.64 -1.79 -1.91
N LEU A 168 28.45 -2.93 -2.59
CA LEU A 168 29.56 -3.79 -3.02
C LEU A 168 30.53 -3.09 -3.98
N GLU A 169 30.03 -2.26 -4.89
CA GLU A 169 30.89 -1.44 -5.78
C GLU A 169 31.70 -0.41 -5.00
N THR A 170 31.08 0.27 -4.02
CA THR A 170 31.75 1.30 -3.22
C THR A 170 32.86 0.70 -2.36
N ILE A 171 32.59 -0.45 -1.70
CA ILE A 171 33.59 -1.12 -0.87
C ILE A 171 34.76 -1.62 -1.72
N LYS A 172 34.51 -2.21 -2.91
CA LYS A 172 35.59 -2.65 -3.82
C LYS A 172 36.48 -1.52 -4.32
N LYS A 173 35.94 -0.30 -4.42
CA LYS A 173 36.70 0.90 -4.83
C LYS A 173 37.50 1.52 -3.68
N THR A 174 37.20 1.15 -2.43
CA THR A 174 37.93 1.63 -1.26
C THR A 174 39.17 0.74 -1.08
N PRO A 175 40.41 1.25 -1.20
CA PRO A 175 41.59 0.44 -0.94
C PRO A 175 41.56 -0.10 0.50
N ASN A 176 41.97 -1.35 0.69
CA ASN A 176 42.08 -1.92 2.04
C ASN A 176 42.93 -0.99 2.91
N PRO A 177 42.52 -0.71 4.17
CA PRO A 177 43.41 -0.05 5.10
C PRO A 177 44.71 -0.87 5.22
N PRO A 178 45.88 -0.23 5.37
CA PRO A 178 47.12 -0.95 5.56
C PRO A 178 46.99 -1.88 6.77
N SER A 179 47.43 -3.13 6.62
CA SER A 179 47.49 -4.09 7.71
C SER A 179 48.32 -3.51 8.88
N PRO A 180 47.93 -3.77 10.14
CA PRO A 180 48.67 -3.31 11.32
C PRO A 180 50.10 -3.84 11.37
#